data_AF-A0AAP9MHN1-F1
#
_entry.id   AF-A0AAP9MHN1-F1
#
_cell.length_a   1.000
_cell.length_b   1.000
_cell.length_c   1.000
_cell.angle_alpha   90.00
_cell.angle_beta   90.00
_cell.angle_gamma   90.00
#
_symmetry.space_group_name_H-M   'P 1'
#
loop_
_entity.id
_entity.type
_entity.pdbx_description
1 polymer ?
#
loop_
_entity_poly.entity_id
_entity_poly.type
_entity_poly.pdbx_seq_one_letter_code
_entity_poly.pdbx_strand_id
1 'polypeptide(L)' 'MTKLTVEETNLLSIYKTGSRQGLIVAMNAALPFMDGEMRGFAARTLSKVEAMTEAEFAGLPIYAADEV' A
#
# COMPACT_ATOMS: atom_id res chain seq x y z
N MET A 1 8.49 9.19 -10.46
CA MET A 1 7.48 8.14 -10.61
C MET A 1 8.03 6.83 -10.05
N THR A 2 7.74 6.57 -8.78
CA THR A 2 8.14 5.33 -8.10
C THR A 2 7.26 4.19 -8.62
N LYS A 3 7.82 3.23 -9.35
CA LYS A 3 7.07 2.05 -9.80
C LYS A 3 6.87 1.08 -8.63
N LEU A 4 5.61 0.69 -8.42
CA LEU A 4 5.26 -0.42 -7.54
C LEU A 4 5.32 -1.74 -8.30
N THR A 5 5.66 -2.82 -7.61
CA THR A 5 5.51 -4.18 -8.15
C THR A 5 4.06 -4.65 -8.07
N VAL A 6 3.77 -5.81 -8.66
CA VAL A 6 2.44 -6.44 -8.58
C VAL A 6 2.13 -6.81 -7.13
N GLU A 7 3.08 -7.38 -6.41
CA GLU A 7 2.96 -7.77 -5.00
C GLU A 7 2.72 -6.55 -4.11
N GLU A 8 3.42 -5.44 -4.38
CA GLU A 8 3.21 -4.20 -3.64
C GLU A 8 1.81 -3.65 -3.88
N THR A 9 1.36 -3.64 -5.12
CA THR A 9 0.01 -3.17 -5.48
C THR A 9 -1.08 -4.07 -4.86
N ASN A 10 -0.85 -5.37 -4.83
CA ASN A 10 -1.74 -6.35 -4.18
C ASN A 10 -1.79 -6.13 -2.66
N LEU A 11 -0.67 -5.85 -2.02
CA LEU A 11 -0.67 -5.51 -0.60
C LEU A 11 -1.44 -4.21 -0.34
N LEU A 12 -1.22 -3.18 -1.17
CA LEU A 12 -1.92 -1.90 -1.04
C LEU A 12 -3.44 -2.04 -1.26
N SER A 13 -3.89 -2.96 -2.11
CA SER A 13 -5.31 -3.15 -2.38
C SER A 13 -6.08 -3.68 -1.16
N ILE A 14 -5.44 -4.50 -0.32
CA ILE A 14 -6.01 -5.01 0.95
C ILE A 14 -6.31 -3.86 1.92
N TYR A 15 -5.46 -2.82 1.93
CA TYR A 15 -5.59 -1.65 2.80
C TYR A 15 -6.11 -0.42 2.06
N LYS A 16 -6.67 -0.60 0.86
CA LYS A 16 -7.15 0.51 0.05
C LYS A 16 -8.28 1.21 0.78
N THR A 17 -8.03 2.48 1.08
CA THR A 17 -9.06 3.41 1.54
C THR A 17 -9.35 4.42 0.43
N GLY A 18 -10.33 5.29 0.63
CA GLY A 18 -10.63 6.37 -0.31
C GLY A 18 -9.53 7.43 -0.47
N SER A 19 -8.40 7.36 0.27
CA SER A 19 -7.31 8.34 0.19
C SER A 19 -5.92 7.75 0.48
N ARG A 20 -4.86 8.46 0.07
CA ARG A 20 -3.46 8.10 0.38
C ARG A 20 -3.25 8.02 1.89
N GLN A 21 -3.70 9.06 2.59
CA GLN A 21 -3.54 9.16 4.04
C GLN A 21 -4.29 8.04 4.78
N GLY A 22 -5.51 7.71 4.34
CA GLY A 22 -6.27 6.61 4.94
C GLY A 22 -5.56 5.26 4.76
N LEU A 23 -4.96 5.02 3.58
CA LEU A 23 -4.19 3.80 3.32
C LEU A 23 -2.95 3.74 4.23
N ILE A 24 -2.23 4.85 4.38
CA ILE A 24 -1.05 4.94 5.26
C ILE A 24 -1.43 4.62 6.70
N VAL A 25 -2.56 5.17 7.19
CA VAL A 25 -3.05 4.91 8.55
C VAL A 25 -3.45 3.43 8.72
N ALA A 26 -4.18 2.87 7.76
CA ALA A 26 -4.60 1.47 7.81
C ALA A 26 -3.40 0.50 7.83
N MET A 27 -2.41 0.72 6.98
CA MET A 27 -1.19 -0.10 6.95
C MET A 27 -0.36 0.06 8.23
N ASN A 28 -0.19 1.29 8.75
CA ASN A 28 0.52 1.51 10.01
C ASN A 28 -0.17 0.81 11.19
N ALA A 29 -1.49 0.76 11.22
CA ALA A 29 -2.23 0.01 12.23
C ALA A 29 -2.02 -1.50 12.12
N ALA A 30 -1.84 -2.03 10.91
CA ALA A 30 -1.65 -3.46 10.67
C ALA A 30 -0.20 -3.94 10.83
N LEU A 31 0.79 -3.08 10.60
CA LEU A 31 2.23 -3.39 10.63
C LEU A 31 2.68 -4.17 11.90
N PRO A 32 2.26 -3.81 13.13
CA PRO A 32 2.64 -4.55 14.34
C PRO A 32 2.15 -6.00 14.38
N PHE A 33 1.12 -6.34 13.62
CA PHE A 33 0.50 -7.66 13.58
C PHE A 33 1.03 -8.55 12.45
N MET A 34 1.85 -8.01 11.55
CA MET A 34 2.46 -8.78 10.45
C MET A 34 3.71 -9.52 10.91
N ASP A 35 3.94 -10.70 10.35
CA ASP A 35 5.15 -11.51 10.57
C ASP A 35 6.40 -10.83 9.99
N GLY A 36 7.58 -11.13 10.54
CA GLY A 36 8.82 -10.36 10.29
C GLY A 36 9.15 -10.07 8.82
N GLU A 37 9.07 -11.07 7.95
CA GLU A 37 9.31 -10.87 6.50
C GLU A 37 8.20 -10.04 5.86
N MET A 38 6.93 -10.35 6.13
CA MET A 38 5.78 -9.62 5.61
C MET A 38 5.73 -8.18 6.12
N ARG A 39 6.14 -7.94 7.36
CA ARG A 39 6.30 -6.61 7.97
C ARG A 39 7.38 -5.81 7.27
N GLY A 40 8.54 -6.42 7.00
CA GLY A 40 9.63 -5.78 6.26
C GLY A 40 9.26 -5.47 4.81
N PHE A 41 8.47 -6.33 4.18
CA PHE A 41 7.86 -6.05 2.88
C PHE A 41 6.89 -4.87 2.95
N ALA A 42 5.90 -4.92 3.84
CA ALA A 42 4.88 -3.88 4.00
C ALA A 42 5.46 -2.51 4.36
N ALA A 43 6.48 -2.46 5.22
CA ALA A 43 7.14 -1.21 5.59
C ALA A 43 7.86 -0.56 4.38
N ARG A 44 8.52 -1.35 3.53
CA ARG A 44 9.16 -0.84 2.30
C ARG A 44 8.13 -0.37 1.29
N THR A 45 7.03 -1.10 1.14
CA THR A 45 5.90 -0.69 0.29
C THR A 45 5.28 0.62 0.78
N LEU A 46 5.05 0.74 2.09
CA LEU A 46 4.48 1.94 2.71
C LEU A 46 5.39 3.16 2.53
N SER A 47 6.71 2.99 2.71
CA SER A 47 7.67 4.07 2.50
C SER A 47 7.62 4.64 1.07
N LYS A 48 7.34 3.81 0.06
CA LYS A 48 7.12 4.28 -1.32
C LYS A 48 5.85 5.14 -1.42
N VAL A 49 4.78 4.76 -0.75
CA VAL A 49 3.51 5.52 -0.73
C VAL A 49 3.67 6.84 0.01
N GLU A 50 4.42 6.87 1.12
CA GLU A 50 4.72 8.09 1.87
C GLU A 50 5.53 9.10 1.05
N ALA A 51 6.39 8.61 0.15
CA ALA A 51 7.16 9.44 -0.78
C ALA A 51 6.35 9.93 -2.01
N MET A 52 5.13 9.42 -2.22
CA MET A 52 4.28 9.82 -3.35
C MET A 52 3.44 11.05 -3.03
N THR A 53 3.22 11.87 -4.06
CA THR A 53 2.19 12.92 -4.03
C THR A 53 0.77 12.31 -4.09
N GLU A 54 -0.25 13.08 -3.69
CA GLU A 54 -1.66 12.66 -3.87
C GLU A 54 -1.98 12.35 -5.35
N ALA A 55 -1.42 13.12 -6.29
CA ALA A 55 -1.65 12.93 -7.72
C ALA A 55 -1.03 11.62 -8.23
N GLU A 56 0.19 11.29 -7.79
CA GLU A 56 0.82 10.02 -8.12
C GLU A 56 0.04 8.84 -7.51
N PHE A 57 -0.42 8.97 -6.27
CA PHE A 57 -1.22 7.94 -5.60
C PHE A 57 -2.57 7.72 -6.28
N ALA A 58 -3.28 8.79 -6.65
CA ALA A 58 -4.57 8.71 -7.35
C ALA A 58 -4.46 8.05 -8.74
N GLY A 59 -3.30 8.17 -9.38
CA GLY A 59 -2.98 7.50 -10.64
C GLY A 59 -2.56 6.03 -10.51
N LEU A 60 -2.43 5.49 -9.29
CA LEU A 60 -2.02 4.11 -9.11
C LEU A 60 -3.15 3.15 -9.54
N PRO A 61 -2.82 2.10 -10.33
CA PRO A 61 -3.76 1.05 -10.68
C PRO A 61 -3.96 0.07 -9.50
N ILE A 62 -4.34 0.59 -8.33
CA ILE A 62 -4.71 -0.25 -7.18
C ILE A 62 -6.12 -0.77 -7.46
N TYR A 63 -6.22 -1.83 -8.24
CA TYR A 63 -7.45 -2.58 -8.37
C TYR A 63 -7.65 -3.37 -7.06
N ALA A 64 -8.85 -3.32 -6.47
CA ALA A 64 -9.21 -4.36 -5.53
C ALA A 64 -9.03 -5.69 -6.28
N ALA A 65 -8.40 -6.68 -5.65
CA ALA A 65 -8.42 -8.02 -6.22
C ALA A 65 -9.91 -8.40 -6.30
N ASP A 66 -10.47 -8.39 -7.52
CA ASP A 66 -11.82 -8.83 -7.75
C ASP A 66 -11.89 -10.26 -7.20
N GLU A 67 -12.82 -10.50 -6.29
CA GLU A 67 -13.12 -11.84 -5.82
C GLU A 67 -13.57 -12.66 -7.04
N VAL A 68 -12.72 -13.59 -7.49
CA VAL A 68 -13.10 -14.63 -8.47
C VAL A 68 -13.78 -15.80 -7.79
#